data_AF-A0A9N9WMJ6-F1
#
_entry.id   AF-A0A9N9WMJ6-F1
#
_cell.length_a   1.000
_cell.length_b   1.000
_cell.length_c   1.000
_cell.angle_alpha   90.00
_cell.angle_beta   90.00
_cell.angle_gamma   90.00
#
_symmetry.space_group_name_H-M   'P 1'
#
loop_
_entity.id
_entity.type
_entity.pdbx_description
1 polymer ?
#
loop_
_entity_poly.entity_id
_entity_poly.type
_entity_poly.pdbx_seq_one_letter_code
_entity_poly.pdbx_strand_id
1 'polypeptide(L)'
;MSTAMAGGVADVGGVAVSGECGGGCSSIYVFVAIFACVMFVHASGEVGAVLLIIRCTDKHDKAMAMGVIQFAIGVFGNVPCPIIFGAAIDAACRLRDVACGITGACASYDSDNLRHFFLGQYIVAYLGLIVRYQVPDQERG
;
A
#
# COMPACT_ATOMS: atom_id res chain seq x y z
N MET A 1 -26.27 16.53 -5.63
CA MET A 1 -26.99 16.03 -6.82
C MET A 1 -26.08 16.31 -8.00
N SER A 2 -25.43 15.26 -8.51
CA SER A 2 -25.58 14.77 -9.90
C SER A 2 -25.02 15.79 -10.91
N THR A 3 -24.07 15.53 -11.80
CA THR A 3 -23.59 14.31 -12.48
C THR A 3 -22.50 14.79 -13.44
N ALA A 4 -21.41 14.05 -13.64
CA ALA A 4 -20.73 13.96 -14.94
C ALA A 4 -19.68 12.86 -14.89
N MET A 5 -20.14 11.61 -14.96
CA MET A 5 -19.38 10.63 -15.73
C MET A 5 -19.50 11.02 -17.20
N ALA A 6 -18.39 11.07 -17.91
CA ALA A 6 -18.35 10.67 -19.31
C ALA A 6 -16.88 10.53 -19.73
N GLY A 7 -16.40 9.30 -19.80
CA GLY A 7 -15.51 8.96 -20.89
C GLY A 7 -16.27 9.17 -22.21
N GLY A 8 -15.60 9.73 -23.19
CA GLY A 8 -16.18 10.00 -24.50
C GLY A 8 -15.44 11.13 -25.17
N VAL A 9 -14.66 10.78 -26.20
CA VAL A 9 -14.08 11.70 -27.17
C VAL A 9 -15.19 12.60 -27.69
N ALA A 10 -15.18 13.88 -27.31
CA ALA A 10 -15.98 14.92 -27.90
C ALA A 10 -15.02 16.05 -28.29
N ASP A 11 -14.86 16.22 -29.59
CA ASP A 11 -14.23 17.37 -30.24
C ASP A 11 -15.04 18.64 -29.92
N VAL A 12 -14.85 19.17 -28.71
CA VAL A 12 -15.31 20.48 -28.29
C VAL A 12 -14.08 21.15 -27.71
N GLY A 13 -13.63 22.24 -28.34
CA GLY A 13 -12.37 22.94 -28.05
C GLY A 13 -12.16 23.33 -26.59
N GLY A 14 -11.76 22.37 -25.77
CA GLY A 14 -11.16 22.55 -24.45
C GLY A 14 -9.65 22.57 -24.62
N VAL A 15 -9.03 23.73 -24.39
CA VAL A 15 -7.58 23.84 -24.32
C VAL A 15 -7.13 23.09 -23.07
N ALA A 16 -6.50 21.94 -23.24
CA ALA A 16 -5.75 21.29 -22.17
C ALA A 16 -4.53 22.17 -21.87
N VAL A 17 -4.59 22.90 -20.76
CA VAL A 17 -3.45 23.69 -20.29
C VAL A 17 -2.47 22.78 -19.59
N SER A 18 -1.20 22.85 -19.99
CA SER A 18 -0.12 22.16 -19.30
C SER A 18 0.06 22.82 -17.92
N GLY A 19 -0.41 22.13 -16.88
CA GLY A 19 -0.41 22.60 -15.51
C GLY A 19 -0.97 21.52 -14.58
N GLU A 20 -0.61 21.58 -13.30
CA GLU A 20 -1.16 20.67 -12.30
C GLU A 20 -2.67 20.91 -12.19
N CYS A 21 -3.47 19.86 -12.45
CA CYS A 21 -4.90 19.92 -12.19
C CYS A 21 -5.07 20.12 -10.68
N GLY A 22 -5.65 21.26 -10.27
CA GLY A 22 -5.70 21.76 -8.88
C GLY A 22 -6.52 20.90 -7.92
N GLY A 23 -6.14 19.63 -7.73
CA GLY A 23 -6.55 18.83 -6.60
C GLY A 23 -5.92 19.38 -5.33
N GLY A 24 -6.68 19.42 -4.24
CA GLY A 24 -6.22 19.98 -2.97
C GLY A 24 -4.92 19.34 -2.47
N CYS A 25 -3.80 20.06 -2.63
CA CYS A 25 -2.46 19.63 -2.25
C CYS A 25 -2.31 19.34 -0.73
N SER A 26 -3.27 19.77 0.09
CA SER A 26 -3.31 19.44 1.52
C SER A 26 -3.51 17.93 1.80
N SER A 27 -4.19 17.20 0.91
CA SER A 27 -4.45 15.77 1.15
C SER A 27 -3.19 14.90 1.12
N ILE A 28 -2.10 15.37 0.48
CA ILE A 28 -0.85 14.60 0.43
C ILE A 28 -0.13 14.61 1.78
N TYR A 29 -0.16 15.75 2.48
CA TYR A 29 0.42 15.87 3.83
C TYR A 29 -0.29 14.98 4.84
N VAL A 30 -1.63 14.92 4.77
CA VAL A 30 -2.43 14.03 5.62
C VAL A 30 -2.11 12.57 5.33
N PHE A 31 -1.99 12.20 4.04
CA PHE A 31 -1.63 10.85 3.64
C PHE A 31 -0.25 10.43 4.15
N VAL A 32 0.76 11.29 3.99
CA VAL A 32 2.14 11.04 4.45
C VAL A 32 2.18 10.89 5.98
N ALA A 33 1.46 11.74 6.72
CA ALA A 33 1.39 11.65 8.18
C ALA A 33 0.76 10.32 8.64
N ILE A 34 -0.36 9.91 8.04
CA ILE A 34 -1.02 8.63 8.35
C ILE A 34 -0.10 7.46 8.01
N PHE A 35 0.52 7.47 6.82
CA PHE A 35 1.44 6.43 6.38
C PHE A 35 2.62 6.28 7.35
N ALA A 36 3.23 7.39 7.79
CA ALA A 36 4.31 7.38 8.76
C ALA A 36 3.89 6.76 10.11
N CYS A 37 2.72 7.15 10.64
CA CYS A 37 2.19 6.58 11.87
C CYS A 37 1.97 5.06 11.75
N VAL A 38 1.42 4.59 10.63
CA VAL A 38 1.19 3.15 10.41
C VAL A 38 2.51 2.39 10.30
N MET A 39 3.47 2.89 9.53
CA MET A 39 4.78 2.23 9.38
C MET A 39 5.50 2.13 10.72
N PHE A 40 5.35 3.13 11.60
CA PHE A 40 5.88 3.08 12.96
C PHE A 40 5.24 1.96 13.79
N VAL A 41 3.91 1.82 13.71
CA VAL A 41 3.17 0.76 14.41
C VAL A 41 3.52 -0.63 13.86
N HIS A 42 3.63 -0.77 12.53
CA HIS A 42 4.09 -2.01 11.88
C HIS A 42 5.47 -2.41 12.38
N ALA A 43 6.43 -1.47 12.32
CA ALA A 43 7.80 -1.72 12.74
C ALA A 43 7.89 -2.12 14.21
N SER A 44 7.14 -1.45 15.10
CA SER A 44 7.13 -1.81 16.52
C SER A 44 6.54 -3.21 16.77
N GLY A 45 5.50 -3.62 16.03
CA GLY A 45 4.94 -4.97 16.09
C GLY A 45 5.91 -6.05 15.61
N GLU A 46 6.65 -5.80 14.53
CA GLU A 46 7.66 -6.74 14.04
C GLU A 46 8.84 -6.87 15.00
N VAL A 47 9.32 -5.76 15.59
CA VAL A 47 10.37 -5.79 16.61
C VAL A 47 9.94 -6.62 17.83
N GLY A 48 8.69 -6.49 18.27
CA GLY A 48 8.13 -7.30 19.35
C GLY A 48 8.09 -8.79 19.02
N ALA A 49 7.64 -9.14 17.81
CA ALA A 49 7.60 -10.53 17.35
C ALA A 49 9.00 -11.15 17.28
N VAL A 50 9.96 -10.41 16.73
CA VAL A 50 11.37 -10.82 16.69
C VAL A 50 11.89 -11.05 18.10
N LEU A 51 11.64 -10.12 19.05
CA LEU A 51 12.10 -10.26 20.43
C LEU A 51 11.57 -11.53 21.12
N LEU A 52 10.31 -11.92 20.86
CA LEU A 52 9.73 -13.15 21.40
C LEU A 52 10.41 -14.42 20.86
N ILE A 53 10.56 -14.53 19.53
CA ILE A 53 11.20 -15.69 18.89
C ILE A 53 12.63 -15.86 19.40
N ILE A 54 13.34 -14.74 19.59
CA ILE A 54 14.69 -14.70 20.15
C ILE A 54 14.76 -15.28 21.58
N ARG A 55 13.70 -15.16 22.39
CA ARG A 55 13.65 -15.67 23.77
C ARG A 55 13.23 -17.12 23.84
N CYS A 56 12.45 -17.59 22.87
CA CYS A 56 11.95 -18.97 22.82
C CYS A 56 12.88 -19.96 22.09
N THR A 57 13.90 -19.47 21.38
CA THR A 57 14.80 -20.30 20.56
C THR A 57 16.21 -20.35 21.16
N ASP A 58 16.87 -21.51 21.10
CA ASP A 58 18.27 -21.66 21.53
C ASP A 58 19.22 -20.78 20.69
N LYS A 59 20.36 -20.37 21.27
CA LYS A 59 21.32 -19.45 20.65
C LYS A 59 21.86 -19.96 19.31
N HIS A 60 21.92 -21.28 19.13
CA HIS A 60 22.46 -21.89 17.93
C HIS A 60 21.50 -21.81 16.72
N ASP A 61 20.19 -21.94 16.93
CA ASP A 61 19.21 -22.10 15.82
C ASP A 61 18.45 -20.81 15.48
N LYS A 62 18.66 -19.76 16.28
CA LYS A 62 17.99 -18.46 16.17
C LYS A 62 18.16 -17.77 14.83
N ALA A 63 19.38 -17.75 14.28
CA ALA A 63 19.65 -17.10 13.01
C ALA A 63 19.02 -17.84 11.83
N MET A 64 19.02 -19.18 11.89
CA MET A 64 18.38 -20.04 10.89
C MET A 64 16.86 -19.86 10.89
N ALA A 65 16.22 -19.88 12.07
CA ALA A 65 14.78 -19.70 12.20
C ALA A 65 14.31 -18.34 11.65
N MET A 66 15.01 -17.25 12.01
CA MET A 66 14.71 -15.90 11.50
C MET A 66 14.91 -15.80 9.99
N GLY A 67 15.99 -16.42 9.47
CA GLY A 67 16.26 -16.46 8.03
C GLY A 67 15.16 -17.18 7.25
N VAL A 68 14.66 -18.31 7.75
CA VAL A 68 13.57 -19.07 7.11
C VAL A 68 12.26 -18.30 7.12
N ILE A 69 11.92 -17.66 8.24
CA ILE A 69 10.70 -16.84 8.36
C ILE A 69 10.77 -15.65 7.38
N GLN A 70 11.88 -14.92 7.34
CA GLN A 70 12.07 -13.79 6.43
C GLN A 70 12.13 -14.22 4.96
N PHE A 71 12.70 -15.39 4.68
CA PHE A 71 12.69 -15.97 3.34
C PHE A 71 11.26 -16.29 2.89
N ALA A 72 10.46 -16.95 3.74
CA ALA A 72 9.06 -17.24 3.43
C ALA A 72 8.24 -15.95 3.22
N ILE A 73 8.40 -14.95 4.09
CA ILE A 73 7.74 -13.64 3.93
C ILE A 73 8.20 -12.96 2.63
N GLY A 74 9.49 -13.05 2.28
CA GLY A 74 10.01 -12.51 1.03
C GLY A 74 9.40 -13.17 -0.20
N VAL A 75 9.35 -14.50 -0.23
CA VAL A 75 8.82 -15.25 -1.38
C VAL A 75 7.31 -15.07 -1.52
N PHE A 76 6.55 -15.18 -0.42
CA PHE A 76 5.09 -15.14 -0.47
C PHE A 76 4.50 -13.74 -0.30
N GLY A 77 5.26 -12.79 0.21
CA GLY A 77 4.82 -11.41 0.41
C GLY A 77 5.44 -10.45 -0.61
N ASN A 78 6.77 -10.38 -0.66
CA ASN A 78 7.46 -9.39 -1.50
C ASN A 78 7.39 -9.67 -3.01
N VAL A 79 7.14 -10.89 -3.45
CA VAL A 79 6.95 -11.21 -4.88
C VAL A 79 5.54 -10.85 -5.38
N PRO A 80 4.44 -11.24 -4.71
CA PRO A 80 3.11 -10.87 -5.19
C PRO A 80 2.76 -9.40 -4.91
N CYS A 81 3.34 -8.77 -3.89
CA CYS A 81 3.06 -7.37 -3.56
C CYS A 81 3.28 -6.40 -4.74
N PRO A 82 4.45 -6.35 -5.41
CA PRO A 82 4.68 -5.45 -6.54
C PRO A 82 3.81 -5.80 -7.76
N ILE A 83 3.45 -7.07 -7.95
CA ILE A 83 2.56 -7.48 -9.05
C ILE A 83 1.14 -6.95 -8.81
N ILE A 84 0.62 -7.14 -7.60
CA ILE A 84 -0.71 -6.65 -7.21
C ILE A 84 -0.72 -5.12 -7.21
N PHE A 85 0.33 -4.48 -6.69
CA PHE A 85 0.43 -3.02 -6.65
C PHE A 85 0.56 -2.43 -8.06
N GLY A 86 1.34 -3.06 -8.94
CA GLY A 86 1.42 -2.71 -10.35
C GLY A 86 0.06 -2.81 -11.05
N ALA A 87 -0.63 -3.94 -10.87
CA ALA A 87 -1.97 -4.14 -11.44
C ALA A 87 -3.01 -3.15 -10.87
N ALA A 88 -2.90 -2.78 -9.59
CA ALA A 88 -3.78 -1.79 -8.96
C ALA A 88 -3.56 -0.38 -9.51
N ILE A 89 -2.29 -0.01 -9.73
CA ILE A 89 -1.93 1.26 -10.38
C ILE A 89 -2.43 1.29 -11.82
N ASP A 90 -2.24 0.20 -12.57
CA ASP A 90 -2.77 0.05 -13.93
C ASP A 90 -4.31 0.15 -13.96
N ALA A 91 -5.00 -0.44 -12.97
CA ALA A 91 -6.46 -0.37 -12.84
C ALA A 91 -6.95 1.03 -12.41
N ALA A 92 -6.14 1.80 -11.68
CA ALA A 92 -6.43 3.18 -11.31
C ALA A 92 -6.19 4.18 -12.47
N CYS A 93 -5.72 3.70 -13.62
CA CYS A 93 -5.45 4.54 -14.78
C CYS A 93 -6.76 5.00 -15.45
N ARG A 94 -7.00 6.33 -15.46
CA ARG A 94 -8.17 6.95 -16.10
C ARG A 94 -7.90 7.36 -17.55
N LEU A 95 -6.70 7.89 -17.83
CA LEU A 95 -6.29 8.36 -19.16
C LEU A 95 -4.84 7.95 -19.40
N ARG A 96 -4.61 7.09 -20.41
CA ARG A 96 -3.28 6.62 -20.78
C ARG A 96 -2.64 7.59 -21.77
N ASP A 97 -1.40 8.02 -21.51
CA ASP A 97 -0.67 8.86 -22.45
C ASP A 97 -0.26 8.02 -23.67
N VAL A 98 -0.58 8.51 -24.86
CA VAL A 98 -0.19 7.92 -26.14
C VAL A 98 0.81 8.84 -26.84
N ALA A 99 2.08 8.67 -26.52
CA ALA A 99 3.15 9.38 -27.22
C ALA A 99 3.55 8.55 -28.45
N CYS A 100 3.40 9.13 -29.65
CA CYS A 100 3.87 8.52 -30.91
C CYS A 100 3.31 7.10 -31.20
N GLY A 101 2.04 6.84 -30.87
CA GLY A 101 1.41 5.53 -31.13
C GLY A 101 1.87 4.39 -30.23
N ILE A 102 2.75 4.66 -29.26
CA ILE A 102 3.20 3.72 -28.24
C ILE A 102 2.44 4.04 -26.94
N THR A 103 1.78 3.04 -26.36
CA THR A 103 1.13 3.17 -25.06
C THR A 103 2.18 3.42 -23.98
N GLY A 104 2.20 4.65 -23.44
CA GLY A 104 3.08 5.07 -22.35
C GLY A 104 2.48 4.85 -20.97
N ALA A 105 3.03 5.57 -19.99
CA ALA A 105 2.52 5.62 -18.62
C ALA A 105 1.13 6.28 -18.57
N CYS A 106 0.41 6.12 -17.45
CA CYS A 106 -0.86 6.81 -17.29
C CYS A 106 -0.66 8.31 -17.02
N ALA A 107 -1.40 9.16 -17.74
CA ALA A 107 -1.37 10.62 -17.63
C ALA A 107 -2.12 11.10 -16.37
N SER A 108 -3.22 10.42 -16.03
CA SER A 108 -4.06 10.77 -14.88
C SER A 108 -4.50 9.53 -14.11
N TYR A 109 -4.13 9.47 -12.82
CA TYR A 109 -4.51 8.39 -11.90
C TYR A 109 -5.68 8.80 -11.01
N ASP A 110 -6.57 7.85 -10.74
CA ASP A 110 -7.66 8.03 -9.79
C ASP A 110 -7.15 7.99 -8.33
N SER A 111 -7.28 9.10 -7.61
CA SER A 111 -6.81 9.20 -6.21
C SER A 111 -7.67 8.40 -5.22
N ASP A 112 -8.93 8.11 -5.55
CA ASP A 112 -9.86 7.41 -4.67
C ASP A 112 -9.57 5.90 -4.68
N ASN A 113 -9.29 5.34 -5.86
CA ASN A 113 -8.91 3.93 -6.00
C ASN A 113 -7.57 3.64 -5.31
N LEU A 114 -6.62 4.57 -5.40
CA LEU A 114 -5.34 4.50 -4.66
C LEU A 114 -5.59 4.53 -3.14
N ARG A 115 -6.44 5.44 -2.66
CA ARG A 115 -6.80 5.52 -1.23
C ARG A 115 -7.41 4.24 -0.71
N HIS A 116 -8.32 3.60 -1.45
CA HIS A 116 -8.92 2.32 -1.05
C HIS A 116 -7.89 1.20 -0.94
N PHE A 117 -6.91 1.17 -1.84
CA PHE A 117 -5.82 0.20 -1.78
C PHE A 117 -4.93 0.40 -0.54
N PHE A 118 -4.58 1.66 -0.25
CA PHE A 118 -3.83 2.01 0.95
C PHE A 118 -4.63 1.74 2.24
N LEU A 119 -5.92 2.10 2.27
CA LEU A 119 -6.83 1.78 3.38
C LEU A 119 -6.99 0.27 3.58
N GLY A 120 -7.01 -0.53 2.51
CA GLY A 120 -6.99 -1.98 2.61
C GLY A 120 -5.74 -2.49 3.32
N GLN A 121 -4.57 -1.97 2.95
CA GLN A 121 -3.31 -2.27 3.64
C GLN A 121 -3.35 -1.82 5.11
N TYR A 122 -3.93 -0.64 5.39
CA TYR A 122 -4.10 -0.13 6.74
C TYR A 122 -5.05 -0.99 7.58
N ILE A 123 -6.14 -1.49 7.01
CA ILE A 123 -7.08 -2.39 7.70
C ILE A 123 -6.39 -3.71 8.02
N VAL A 124 -5.59 -4.27 7.11
CA VAL A 124 -4.83 -5.51 7.38
C VAL A 124 -3.82 -5.29 8.50
N ALA A 125 -3.09 -4.16 8.48
CA ALA A 125 -2.16 -3.81 9.56
C ALA A 125 -2.89 -3.60 10.90
N TYR A 126 -4.03 -2.89 10.89
CA TYR A 126 -4.86 -2.68 12.08
C TYR A 126 -5.49 -3.97 12.61
N LEU A 127 -5.98 -4.87 11.75
CA LEU A 127 -6.48 -6.18 12.16
C LEU A 127 -5.34 -7.05 12.69
N GLY A 128 -4.17 -7.02 12.07
CA GLY A 128 -2.99 -7.72 12.57
C GLY A 128 -2.59 -7.24 13.97
N LEU A 129 -2.63 -5.93 14.21
CA LEU A 129 -2.42 -5.33 15.53
C LEU A 129 -3.53 -5.73 16.50
N ILE A 130 -4.80 -5.60 16.13
CA ILE A 130 -5.93 -5.95 17.00
C ILE A 130 -5.87 -7.43 17.36
N VAL A 131 -5.62 -8.33 16.40
CA VAL A 131 -5.47 -9.77 16.66
C VAL A 131 -4.27 -10.03 17.56
N ARG A 132 -3.15 -9.29 17.41
CA ARG A 132 -2.01 -9.38 18.33
C ARG A 132 -2.28 -8.78 19.70
N TYR A 133 -3.13 -7.76 19.81
CA TYR A 133 -3.59 -7.16 21.07
C TYR A 133 -4.63 -8.07 21.76
N GLN A 134 -5.40 -8.81 20.96
CA GLN A 134 -6.39 -9.81 21.37
C GLN A 134 -5.77 -11.19 21.61
N VAL A 135 -4.46 -11.37 21.37
CA VAL A 135 -3.66 -12.40 22.03
C VAL A 135 -3.20 -11.79 23.34
N PRO A 136 -4.01 -11.84 24.42
CA PRO A 136 -3.50 -11.57 25.74
C PRO A 136 -2.32 -12.51 26.00
N ASP A 137 -1.42 -12.07 26.87
CA ASP A 137 -0.28 -12.78 27.46
C ASP A 137 -0.72 -14.07 28.23
N GLN A 138 -1.50 -14.96 27.60
CA GLN A 138 -2.18 -16.11 28.21
C GLN A 138 -1.58 -17.47 27.82
N GLU A 139 -0.37 -17.50 27.27
CA GLU A 139 0.39 -18.73 27.03
C GLU A 139 1.79 -18.62 27.66
N ARG A 140 1.89 -17.96 28.83
CA ARG A 140 3.05 -18.09 29.74
C ARG A 140 2.62 -18.89 30.97
N GLY A 141 2.29 -20.16 30.73
CA GLY A 141 2.12 -21.20 31.75
C GLY A 141 3.07 -22.34 31.45
#